data_AF-I0FFG3-F1
#
_entry.id   AF-I0FFG3-F1
#
_cell.length_a   1.000
_cell.length_b   1.000
_cell.length_c   1.000
_cell.angle_alpha   90.00
_cell.angle_beta   90.00
_cell.angle_gamma   90.00
#
_symmetry.space_group_name_H-M   'P 1'
#
loop_
_entity.id
_entity.type
_entity.pdbx_description
1 polymer ?
#
loop_
_entity_poly.entity_id
_entity_poly.type
_entity_poly.pdbx_seq_one_letter_code
_entity_poly.pdbx_strand_id
1 'polypeptide(L)'
;TEIHYKLRFSKKVCHYKINRHFKDKKEDRFQQRANSYHQQTCTNNGSLKKNGSVEKWECINNNSNNKKKNKELEKKERENAQLEKYIKKCEFKDDKYLSILNLETTKEIKIEKLIELKKEENRIERKRNKNKRLVERQKELKKALAEKKEELEKEGYNEKQLETEIQKAYEKYKYKPHFIVESGKYGDLRQIVKRIKKTVEREKKGRKEDHKQIRNNIFSILIDQLKNKVEVKVLAPILRNYLSNQVDLKYSQVFNNHYYYEILEMVKDKEHLKIGEYDKIVD
;
A
#
# COMPACT_ATOMS: atom_id res chain seq x y z
N THR A 1 -4.62 -94.49 12.52
CA THR A 1 -4.81 -95.11 13.84
C THR A 1 -5.05 -94.01 14.85
N GLU A 2 -6.28 -93.81 15.31
CA GLU A 2 -6.57 -92.79 16.33
C GLU A 2 -6.22 -93.34 17.71
N ILE A 3 -5.32 -92.64 18.41
CA ILE A 3 -4.87 -93.01 19.75
C ILE A 3 -5.73 -92.25 20.76
N HIS A 4 -6.61 -92.96 21.45
CA HIS A 4 -7.42 -92.39 22.52
C HIS A 4 -6.72 -92.56 23.88
N TYR A 5 -6.40 -91.44 24.53
CA TYR A 5 -5.83 -91.45 25.88
C TYR A 5 -6.93 -91.42 26.94
N LYS A 6 -6.84 -92.34 27.91
CA LYS A 6 -7.68 -92.34 29.11
C LYS A 6 -6.88 -91.80 30.30
N LEU A 7 -7.50 -90.90 31.08
CA LEU A 7 -6.89 -90.40 32.32
C LEU A 7 -6.62 -91.56 33.28
N ARG A 8 -5.39 -91.63 33.80
CA ARG A 8 -4.97 -92.66 34.78
C ARG A 8 -5.65 -92.52 36.14
N PHE A 9 -6.17 -91.34 36.48
CA PHE A 9 -6.91 -91.05 37.71
C PHE A 9 -8.17 -90.24 37.40
N SER A 10 -9.10 -90.18 38.36
CA SER A 10 -10.26 -89.30 38.24
C SER A 10 -9.82 -87.83 38.10
N LYS A 11 -10.64 -87.03 37.41
CA LYS A 11 -10.36 -85.60 37.14
C LYS A 11 -10.00 -84.83 38.41
N LYS A 12 -10.69 -85.11 39.53
CA LYS A 12 -10.44 -84.48 40.85
C LYS A 12 -9.03 -84.79 41.38
N VAL A 13 -8.58 -86.03 41.25
CA VAL A 13 -7.23 -86.45 41.69
C VAL A 13 -6.15 -85.82 40.80
N CYS A 14 -6.38 -85.74 39.48
CA CYS A 14 -5.47 -85.06 38.58
C CYS A 14 -5.32 -83.57 38.92
N HIS A 15 -6.43 -82.85 39.12
CA HIS A 15 -6.37 -81.44 39.52
C HIS A 15 -5.65 -81.23 40.85
N TYR A 16 -5.89 -82.09 41.84
CA TYR A 16 -5.19 -82.02 43.12
C TYR A 16 -3.67 -82.19 42.95
N LYS A 17 -3.23 -83.18 42.16
CA LYS A 17 -1.79 -83.41 41.90
C LYS A 17 -1.14 -82.24 41.16
N ILE A 18 -1.82 -81.69 40.16
CA ILE A 18 -1.33 -80.54 39.39
C ILE A 18 -1.20 -79.30 40.28
N ASN A 19 -2.24 -78.99 41.05
CA ASN A 19 -2.25 -77.82 41.93
C ASN A 19 -1.20 -77.96 43.05
N ARG A 20 -1.04 -79.17 43.60
CA ARG A 20 0.01 -79.46 44.58
C ARG A 20 1.40 -79.24 43.98
N HIS A 21 1.67 -79.76 42.78
CA HIS A 21 2.94 -79.54 42.09
C HIS A 21 3.26 -78.05 41.89
N PHE A 22 2.29 -77.24 41.48
CA PHE A 22 2.51 -75.80 41.31
C PHE A 22 2.70 -75.06 42.64
N LYS A 23 2.03 -75.50 43.71
CA LYS A 23 2.21 -74.97 45.06
C LYS A 23 3.62 -75.26 45.57
N ASP A 24 4.07 -76.51 45.44
CA ASP A 24 5.41 -76.95 45.84
C ASP A 24 6.48 -76.18 45.05
N LYS A 25 6.32 -76.04 43.72
CA LYS A 25 7.22 -75.21 42.87
C LYS A 25 7.26 -73.73 43.25
N LYS A 26 6.20 -73.19 43.85
CA LYS A 26 6.16 -71.80 44.31
C LYS A 26 6.95 -71.66 45.60
N GLU A 27 6.81 -72.63 46.51
CA GLU A 27 7.56 -72.70 47.76
C GLU A 27 9.06 -72.90 47.49
N ASP A 28 9.43 -73.83 46.61
CA ASP A 28 10.84 -74.06 46.24
C ASP A 28 11.52 -72.78 45.71
N ARG A 29 10.83 -72.04 44.84
CA ARG A 29 11.32 -70.74 44.32
C ARG A 29 11.42 -69.67 45.38
N PHE A 30 10.59 -69.71 46.40
CA PHE A 30 10.69 -68.81 47.55
C PHE A 30 11.90 -69.17 48.42
N GLN A 31 12.05 -70.45 48.78
CA GLN A 31 13.18 -70.96 49.56
C GLN A 31 14.51 -70.72 48.84
N GLN A 32 14.60 -70.94 47.53
CA GLN A 32 15.80 -70.62 46.74
C GLN A 32 16.18 -69.14 46.80
N ARG A 33 15.19 -68.23 46.74
CA ARG A 33 15.46 -66.79 46.87
C ARG A 33 15.89 -66.41 48.28
N ALA A 34 15.23 -66.95 49.30
CA ALA A 34 15.59 -66.72 50.70
C ALA A 34 17.01 -67.23 50.99
N ASN A 35 17.35 -68.45 50.54
CA ASN A 35 18.66 -69.05 50.72
C ASN A 35 19.75 -68.32 49.90
N SER A 36 19.46 -67.85 48.68
CA SER A 36 20.39 -67.05 47.89
C SER A 36 20.69 -65.70 48.56
N TYR A 37 19.67 -65.05 49.12
CA TYR A 37 19.86 -63.81 49.87
C TYR A 37 20.68 -64.07 51.14
N HIS A 38 20.35 -65.14 51.87
CA HIS A 38 21.08 -65.51 53.08
C HIS A 38 22.54 -65.88 52.78
N GLN A 39 22.81 -66.65 51.71
CA GLN A 39 24.16 -66.93 51.23
C GLN A 39 24.88 -65.63 50.88
N GLN A 40 24.31 -64.71 50.10
CA GLN A 40 24.94 -63.42 49.82
C GLN A 40 25.25 -62.63 51.09
N THR A 41 24.37 -62.61 52.08
CA THR A 41 24.59 -61.87 53.33
C THR A 41 25.56 -62.56 54.28
N CYS A 42 25.66 -63.89 54.26
CA CYS A 42 26.49 -64.68 55.15
C CYS A 42 27.88 -65.00 54.57
N THR A 43 28.01 -65.17 53.25
CA THR A 43 29.33 -65.23 52.58
C THR A 43 30.03 -63.87 52.59
N ASN A 44 29.29 -62.77 52.71
CA ASN A 44 29.86 -61.43 52.90
C ASN A 44 30.23 -61.14 54.37
N ASN A 45 29.85 -61.98 55.34
CA ASN A 45 30.08 -61.76 56.77
C ASN A 45 30.68 -62.99 57.46
N GLY A 46 31.71 -63.59 56.86
CA GLY A 46 32.32 -64.79 57.42
C GLY A 46 33.69 -65.15 56.87
N SER A 47 34.61 -64.20 56.68
CA SER A 47 36.05 -64.37 56.95
C SER A 47 36.86 -63.23 56.35
N LEU A 48 37.64 -62.61 57.23
CA LEU A 48 38.70 -61.68 56.92
C LEU A 48 39.80 -62.39 56.10
N LYS A 49 39.77 -62.29 54.77
CA LYS A 49 41.00 -62.17 53.97
C LYS A 49 40.93 -60.91 53.12
N LYS A 50 41.58 -59.89 53.67
CA LYS A 50 42.05 -58.63 53.09
C LYS A 50 42.33 -58.74 51.59
N ASN A 51 41.74 -57.84 50.80
CA ASN A 51 42.43 -56.91 49.91
C ASN A 51 41.38 -56.08 49.14
N GLY A 52 41.29 -54.79 49.46
CA GLY A 52 40.43 -53.85 48.74
C GLY A 52 39.85 -52.81 49.68
N SER A 53 40.61 -51.72 49.88
CA SER A 53 40.23 -50.47 50.54
C SER A 53 38.71 -50.22 50.58
N VAL A 54 38.09 -50.38 51.76
CA VAL A 54 36.80 -49.76 52.05
C VAL A 54 37.13 -48.47 52.78
N GLU A 55 37.23 -47.39 52.01
CA GLU A 55 37.15 -46.05 52.53
C GLU A 55 35.87 -45.92 53.36
N LYS A 56 36.02 -45.13 54.43
CA LYS A 56 34.95 -44.73 55.35
C LYS A 56 33.66 -44.48 54.59
N TRP A 57 32.55 -44.95 55.18
CA TRP A 57 31.20 -44.58 54.81
C TRP A 57 31.03 -43.05 54.80
N GLU A 58 31.42 -42.40 53.71
CA GLU A 58 30.87 -41.12 53.34
C GLU A 58 29.54 -41.40 52.66
N CYS A 59 28.48 -40.93 53.29
CA CYS A 59 27.11 -41.06 52.85
C CYS A 59 26.99 -40.76 51.34
N ILE A 60 26.36 -41.68 50.59
CA ILE A 60 26.04 -41.55 49.15
C ILE A 60 24.96 -40.47 48.95
N ASN A 61 25.24 -39.23 49.34
CA ASN A 61 24.37 -38.08 49.12
C ASN A 61 24.88 -37.20 47.96
N ASN A 62 26.14 -37.36 47.53
CA ASN A 62 26.73 -36.59 46.43
C ASN A 62 26.36 -37.12 45.04
N ASN A 63 26.16 -38.44 44.87
CA ASN A 63 25.89 -39.01 43.55
C ASN A 63 24.45 -38.76 43.05
N SER A 64 23.49 -38.64 43.97
CA SER A 64 22.10 -38.27 43.65
C SER A 64 21.97 -36.78 43.26
N ASN A 65 22.68 -35.90 43.95
CA ASN A 65 22.72 -34.46 43.65
C ASN A 65 23.35 -34.16 42.28
N ASN A 66 24.46 -34.81 41.92
CA ASN A 66 25.09 -34.63 40.61
C ASN A 66 24.19 -35.12 39.45
N LYS A 67 23.48 -36.24 39.63
CA LYS A 67 22.54 -36.76 38.62
C LYS A 67 21.30 -35.88 38.44
N LYS A 68 20.82 -35.23 39.51
CA LYS A 68 19.72 -34.25 39.45
C LYS A 68 20.16 -32.97 38.75
N LYS A 69 21.36 -32.46 39.04
CA LYS A 69 21.95 -31.27 38.43
C LYS A 69 22.20 -31.46 36.93
N ASN A 70 22.72 -32.61 36.50
CA ASN A 70 22.90 -32.91 35.07
C ASN A 70 21.57 -32.98 34.31
N LYS A 71 20.53 -33.63 34.87
CA LYS A 71 19.20 -33.66 34.24
C LYS A 71 18.58 -32.26 34.09
N GLU A 72 18.85 -31.38 35.04
CA GLU A 72 18.37 -30.00 35.01
C GLU A 72 19.12 -29.16 33.96
N LEU A 73 20.44 -29.36 33.81
CA LEU A 73 21.25 -28.78 32.74
C LEU A 73 20.77 -29.25 31.35
N GLU A 74 20.60 -30.56 31.14
CA GLU A 74 20.07 -31.12 29.90
C GLU A 74 18.65 -30.63 29.57
N LYS A 75 17.84 -30.32 30.59
CA LYS A 75 16.52 -29.71 30.40
C LYS A 75 16.67 -28.27 29.90
N LYS A 76 17.51 -27.45 30.54
CA LYS A 76 17.77 -26.06 30.14
C LYS A 76 18.34 -25.97 28.72
N GLU A 77 19.27 -26.85 28.36
CA GLU A 77 19.83 -26.91 27.00
C GLU A 77 18.77 -27.23 25.95
N ARG A 78 17.88 -28.19 26.22
CA ARG A 78 16.75 -28.51 25.33
C ARG A 78 15.77 -27.36 25.19
N GLU A 79 15.46 -26.67 26.28
CA GLU A 79 14.58 -25.50 26.27
C GLU A 79 15.20 -24.34 25.48
N ASN A 80 16.51 -24.09 25.64
CA ASN A 80 17.24 -23.09 24.88
C ASN A 80 17.26 -23.42 23.38
N ALA A 81 17.55 -24.67 23.01
CA ALA A 81 17.51 -25.10 21.61
C ALA A 81 16.12 -24.95 20.98
N GLN A 82 15.05 -25.15 21.75
CA GLN A 82 13.68 -24.91 21.28
C GLN A 82 13.39 -23.41 21.10
N LEU A 83 13.84 -22.57 22.03
CA LEU A 83 13.72 -21.11 21.92
C LEU A 83 14.51 -20.56 20.73
N GLU A 84 15.73 -21.06 20.48
CA GLU A 84 16.54 -20.70 19.32
C GLU A 84 15.84 -21.05 18.00
N LYS A 85 15.28 -22.26 17.89
CA LYS A 85 14.49 -22.67 16.72
C LYS A 85 13.29 -21.76 16.51
N TYR A 86 12.60 -21.38 17.59
CA TYR A 86 11.47 -20.48 17.54
C TYR A 86 11.89 -19.08 17.05
N ILE A 87 12.96 -18.52 17.60
CA ILE A 87 13.48 -17.20 17.21
C ILE A 87 13.90 -17.18 15.74
N LYS A 88 14.63 -18.22 15.29
CA LYS A 88 15.02 -18.35 13.87
C LYS A 88 13.80 -18.37 12.96
N LYS A 89 12.73 -19.07 13.35
CA LYS A 89 11.46 -19.09 12.59
C LYS A 89 10.74 -17.74 12.59
N CYS A 90 10.86 -16.96 13.67
CA CYS A 90 10.18 -15.69 13.79
C CYS A 90 10.82 -14.57 12.97
N GLU A 91 12.10 -14.68 12.59
CA GLU A 91 12.81 -13.67 11.78
C GLU A 91 12.56 -12.25 12.32
N PHE A 92 12.93 -12.01 13.58
CA PHE A 92 12.82 -10.69 14.19
C PHE A 92 13.75 -9.70 13.49
N LYS A 93 13.32 -8.44 13.39
CA LYS A 93 14.09 -7.37 12.74
C LYS A 93 15.06 -6.69 13.70
N ASP A 94 14.70 -6.65 14.98
CA ASP A 94 15.49 -6.05 16.06
C ASP A 94 15.93 -7.12 17.06
N ASP A 95 17.09 -6.94 17.70
CA ASP A 95 17.62 -7.83 18.73
C ASP A 95 16.95 -7.70 20.12
N LYS A 96 15.79 -7.04 20.21
CA LYS A 96 15.03 -6.86 21.46
C LYS A 96 14.61 -8.17 22.11
N TYR A 97 14.51 -9.26 21.33
CA TYR A 97 14.21 -10.58 21.84
C TYR A 97 15.31 -11.13 22.76
N LEU A 98 16.56 -10.66 22.65
CA LEU A 98 17.68 -11.06 23.51
C LEU A 98 17.39 -10.75 24.99
N SER A 99 16.76 -9.59 25.26
CA SER A 99 16.35 -9.22 26.62
C SER A 99 15.32 -10.19 27.20
N ILE A 100 14.48 -10.81 26.36
CA ILE A 100 13.49 -11.82 26.79
C ILE A 100 14.17 -13.16 27.08
N LEU A 101 15.17 -13.54 26.28
CA LEU A 101 15.94 -14.77 26.49
C LEU A 101 16.70 -14.77 27.82
N ASN A 102 17.25 -13.62 28.21
CA ASN A 102 18.05 -13.47 29.43
C ASN A 102 17.20 -13.45 30.72
N LEU A 103 15.87 -13.45 30.63
CA LEU A 103 15.01 -13.48 31.81
C LEU A 103 15.10 -14.82 32.54
N GLU A 104 15.21 -14.80 33.86
CA GLU A 104 15.18 -16.00 34.70
C GLU A 104 13.72 -16.45 34.90
N THR A 105 13.12 -17.00 33.84
CA THR A 105 11.71 -17.42 33.77
C THR A 105 11.57 -18.73 33.00
N THR A 106 10.38 -19.34 33.05
CA THR A 106 10.10 -20.59 32.33
C THR A 106 10.05 -20.38 30.81
N LYS A 107 10.29 -21.46 30.05
CA LYS A 107 10.24 -21.45 28.59
C LYS A 107 8.90 -20.93 28.06
N GLU A 108 7.81 -21.31 28.70
CA GLU A 108 6.45 -20.95 28.31
C GLU A 108 6.25 -19.43 28.37
N ILE A 109 6.67 -18.80 29.47
CA ILE A 109 6.59 -17.35 29.65
C ILE A 109 7.47 -16.62 28.62
N LYS A 110 8.66 -17.14 28.33
CA LYS A 110 9.54 -16.58 27.30
C LYS A 110 8.88 -16.64 25.92
N ILE A 111 8.24 -17.76 25.56
CA ILE A 111 7.54 -17.91 24.29
C ILE A 111 6.37 -16.93 24.18
N GLU A 112 5.57 -16.78 25.24
CA GLU A 112 4.47 -15.80 25.26
C GLU A 112 4.97 -14.37 25.02
N LYS A 113 6.05 -13.97 25.70
CA LYS A 113 6.67 -12.65 25.49
C LYS A 113 7.23 -12.49 24.08
N LEU A 114 7.83 -13.52 23.49
CA LEU A 114 8.32 -13.49 22.11
C LEU A 114 7.16 -13.36 21.10
N ILE A 115 6.02 -14.02 21.35
CA ILE A 115 4.81 -13.88 20.54
C ILE A 115 4.30 -12.43 20.59
N GLU A 116 4.23 -11.84 21.79
CA GLU A 116 3.81 -10.45 21.97
C GLU A 116 4.75 -9.48 21.25
N LEU A 117 6.06 -9.69 21.37
CA LEU A 117 7.06 -8.89 20.66
C LEU A 117 6.86 -8.97 19.14
N LYS A 118 6.64 -10.18 18.59
CA LYS A 118 6.42 -10.35 17.16
C LYS A 118 5.10 -9.72 16.70
N LYS A 119 4.05 -9.78 17.53
CA LYS A 119 2.78 -9.11 17.24
C LYS A 119 2.95 -7.59 17.14
N GLU A 120 3.71 -6.97 18.05
CA GLU A 120 3.92 -5.52 17.99
C GLU A 120 4.82 -5.13 16.81
N GLU A 121 5.88 -5.90 16.51
CA GLU A 121 6.70 -5.68 15.31
C GLU A 121 5.85 -5.69 14.03
N ASN A 122 5.01 -6.72 13.86
CA ASN A 122 4.08 -6.82 12.73
C ASN A 122 3.07 -5.67 12.71
N ARG A 123 2.61 -5.19 13.88
CA ARG A 123 1.69 -4.05 13.99
C ARG A 123 2.34 -2.75 13.51
N ILE A 124 3.59 -2.51 13.91
CA ILE A 124 4.38 -1.35 13.49
C ILE A 124 4.59 -1.40 11.97
N GLU A 125 4.97 -2.55 11.43
CA GLU A 125 5.17 -2.72 9.99
C GLU A 125 3.88 -2.46 9.19
N ARG A 126 2.75 -3.01 9.63
CA ARG A 126 1.45 -2.74 8.99
C ARG A 126 1.11 -1.25 9.01
N LYS A 127 1.40 -0.53 10.11
CA LYS A 127 1.20 0.92 10.20
C LYS A 127 2.11 1.67 9.23
N ARG A 128 3.41 1.31 9.16
CA ARG A 128 4.36 1.89 8.20
C ARG A 128 3.89 1.68 6.75
N ASN A 129 3.45 0.47 6.40
CA ASN A 129 2.94 0.17 5.06
C ASN A 129 1.65 0.94 4.72
N LYS A 130 0.73 1.10 5.69
CA LYS A 130 -0.46 1.95 5.52
C LYS A 130 -0.08 3.41 5.28
N ASN A 131 0.87 3.95 6.05
CA ASN A 131 1.34 5.32 5.87
C ASN A 131 2.02 5.50 4.51
N LYS A 132 2.85 4.55 4.09
CA LYS A 132 3.50 4.57 2.76
C LYS A 132 2.46 4.63 1.64
N ARG A 133 1.45 3.77 1.67
CA ARG A 133 0.34 3.78 0.71
C ARG A 133 -0.42 5.11 0.72
N LEU A 134 -0.67 5.68 1.90
CA LEU A 134 -1.33 6.99 2.01
C LEU A 134 -0.50 8.10 1.35
N VAL A 135 0.82 8.11 1.59
CA VAL A 135 1.75 9.08 0.97
C VAL A 135 1.78 8.93 -0.55
N GLU A 136 1.80 7.70 -1.06
CA GLU A 136 1.72 7.43 -2.50
C GLU A 136 0.42 7.97 -3.10
N ARG A 137 -0.73 7.68 -2.47
CA ARG A 137 -2.03 8.19 -2.91
C ARG A 137 -2.15 9.72 -2.80
N GLN A 138 -1.49 10.36 -1.82
CA GLN A 138 -1.42 11.81 -1.73
C GLN A 138 -0.64 12.43 -2.89
N LYS A 139 0.43 11.77 -3.38
CA LYS A 139 1.14 12.19 -4.58
C LYS A 139 0.26 12.10 -5.82
N GLU A 140 -0.50 11.01 -5.96
CA GLU A 140 -1.50 10.85 -7.04
C GLU A 140 -2.56 11.97 -6.99
N LEU A 141 -3.07 12.30 -5.79
CA LEU A 141 -4.01 13.40 -5.59
C LEU A 141 -3.43 14.73 -6.06
N LYS A 142 -2.19 15.07 -5.66
CA LYS A 142 -1.52 16.30 -6.10
C LYS A 142 -1.40 16.36 -7.62
N LYS A 143 -1.01 15.24 -8.24
CA LYS A 143 -0.87 15.15 -9.69
C LYS A 143 -2.22 15.36 -10.40
N ALA A 144 -3.28 14.69 -9.97
CA ALA A 144 -4.61 14.83 -10.57
C ALA A 144 -5.18 16.26 -10.43
N LEU A 145 -4.94 16.91 -9.29
CA LEU A 145 -5.35 18.30 -9.09
C LEU A 145 -4.52 19.28 -9.94
N ALA A 146 -3.21 19.05 -10.07
CA ALA A 146 -2.32 19.87 -10.90
C ALA A 146 -2.69 19.76 -12.39
N GLU A 147 -2.95 18.55 -12.90
CA GLU A 147 -3.42 18.34 -14.28
C GLU A 147 -4.71 19.13 -14.56
N LYS A 148 -5.66 19.13 -13.60
CA LYS A 148 -6.89 19.90 -13.72
C LYS A 148 -6.69 21.40 -13.59
N LYS A 149 -5.71 21.85 -12.82
CA LYS A 149 -5.31 23.26 -12.76
C LYS A 149 -4.81 23.72 -14.12
N GLU A 150 -3.89 22.98 -14.74
CA GLU A 150 -3.35 23.31 -16.07
C GLU A 150 -4.44 23.33 -17.16
N GLU A 151 -5.40 22.41 -17.12
CA GLU A 151 -6.56 22.44 -18.02
C GLU A 151 -7.36 23.76 -17.88
N LEU A 152 -7.60 24.21 -16.65
CA LEU A 152 -8.34 25.44 -16.37
C LEU A 152 -7.54 26.71 -16.74
N GLU A 153 -6.24 26.72 -16.51
CA GLU A 153 -5.36 27.80 -16.97
C GLU A 153 -5.41 27.94 -18.50
N LYS A 154 -5.35 26.82 -19.23
CA LYS A 154 -5.51 26.80 -20.70
C LYS A 154 -6.88 27.29 -21.16
N GLU A 155 -7.94 27.03 -20.38
CA GLU A 155 -9.28 27.57 -20.61
C GLU A 155 -9.39 29.09 -20.39
N GLY A 156 -8.40 29.72 -19.73
CA GLY A 156 -8.31 31.17 -19.48
C GLY A 156 -8.80 31.59 -18.09
N TYR A 157 -8.80 30.70 -17.10
CA TYR A 157 -9.13 31.03 -15.71
C TYR A 157 -7.94 31.66 -14.98
N ASN A 158 -8.20 32.55 -14.02
CA ASN A 158 -7.16 33.25 -13.26
C ASN A 158 -6.31 32.31 -12.40
N GLU A 159 -4.99 32.29 -12.65
CA GLU A 159 -4.03 31.40 -12.00
C GLU A 159 -4.00 31.52 -10.45
N LYS A 160 -4.00 32.75 -9.92
CA LYS A 160 -3.92 32.98 -8.46
C LYS A 160 -5.15 32.44 -7.72
N GLN A 161 -6.32 32.63 -8.32
CA GLN A 161 -7.58 32.13 -7.78
C GLN A 161 -7.68 30.60 -7.88
N LEU A 162 -7.21 30.02 -9.01
CA LEU A 162 -7.12 28.57 -9.19
C LEU A 162 -6.23 27.91 -8.13
N GLU A 163 -5.04 28.46 -7.86
CA GLU A 163 -4.12 27.92 -6.86
C GLU A 163 -4.77 27.84 -5.48
N THR A 164 -5.49 28.90 -5.09
CA THR A 164 -6.20 28.97 -3.81
C THR A 164 -7.28 27.90 -3.69
N GLU A 165 -8.10 27.71 -4.73
CA GLU A 165 -9.18 26.72 -4.73
C GLU A 165 -8.66 25.27 -4.83
N ILE A 166 -7.59 25.04 -5.59
CA ILE A 166 -6.93 23.74 -5.67
C ILE A 166 -6.30 23.36 -4.32
N GLN A 167 -5.69 24.31 -3.61
CA GLN A 167 -5.16 24.04 -2.28
C GLN A 167 -6.27 23.68 -1.28
N LYS A 168 -7.42 24.37 -1.32
CA LYS A 168 -8.60 24.00 -0.50
C LYS A 168 -9.08 22.58 -0.82
N ALA A 169 -9.11 22.21 -2.09
CA ALA A 169 -9.46 20.85 -2.52
C ALA A 169 -8.45 19.83 -1.99
N TYR A 170 -7.14 20.10 -2.08
CA TYR A 170 -6.12 19.23 -1.54
C TYR A 170 -6.28 19.00 -0.04
N GLU A 171 -6.43 20.07 0.76
CA GLU A 171 -6.61 19.97 2.21
C GLU A 171 -7.83 19.14 2.62
N LYS A 172 -8.93 19.26 1.88
CA LYS A 172 -10.15 18.49 2.12
C LYS A 172 -9.96 16.99 1.87
N TYR A 173 -9.21 16.63 0.83
CA TYR A 173 -9.09 15.23 0.37
C TYR A 173 -7.75 14.57 0.76
N LYS A 174 -6.83 15.24 1.45
CA LYS A 174 -5.49 14.71 1.81
C LYS A 174 -5.52 13.37 2.57
N TYR A 175 -6.57 13.10 3.35
CA TYR A 175 -6.74 11.83 4.08
C TYR A 175 -7.67 10.84 3.38
N LYS A 176 -8.37 11.27 2.31
CA LYS A 176 -9.27 10.44 1.51
C LYS A 176 -9.04 10.69 0.01
N PRO A 177 -7.81 10.46 -0.51
CA PRO A 177 -7.45 10.81 -1.89
C PRO A 177 -8.22 10.01 -2.95
N HIS A 178 -8.72 8.82 -2.62
CA HIS A 178 -9.43 7.93 -3.55
C HIS A 178 -10.67 8.57 -4.20
N PHE A 179 -11.34 9.51 -3.54
CA PHE A 179 -12.49 10.24 -4.11
C PHE A 179 -12.11 11.08 -5.34
N ILE A 180 -10.85 11.48 -5.46
CA ILE A 180 -10.35 12.30 -6.57
C ILE A 180 -9.56 11.46 -7.56
N VAL A 181 -8.67 10.62 -7.04
CA VAL A 181 -7.81 9.76 -7.87
C VAL A 181 -8.64 8.76 -8.67
N GLU A 182 -9.66 8.16 -8.06
CA GLU A 182 -10.55 7.19 -8.73
C GLU A 182 -11.78 7.90 -9.31
N SER A 183 -11.55 8.94 -10.12
CA SER A 183 -12.60 9.80 -10.69
C SER A 183 -13.62 9.07 -11.57
N GLY A 184 -13.28 7.87 -12.08
CA GLY A 184 -14.24 6.99 -12.78
C GLY A 184 -15.27 6.35 -11.85
N LYS A 185 -14.97 6.20 -10.56
CA LYS A 185 -15.89 5.66 -9.54
C LYS A 185 -16.57 6.76 -8.74
N TYR A 186 -15.90 7.89 -8.53
CA TYR A 186 -16.36 8.99 -7.68
C TYR A 186 -16.51 10.29 -8.47
N GLY A 187 -17.64 10.98 -8.27
CA GLY A 187 -17.94 12.25 -8.95
C GLY A 187 -17.30 13.50 -8.33
N ASP A 188 -16.56 13.36 -7.23
CA ASP A 188 -16.04 14.48 -6.43
C ASP A 188 -15.14 15.42 -7.24
N LEU A 189 -14.23 14.89 -8.06
CA LEU A 189 -13.36 15.71 -8.89
C LEU A 189 -14.17 16.61 -9.84
N ARG A 190 -15.22 16.05 -10.45
CA ARG A 190 -16.12 16.79 -11.33
C ARG A 190 -16.88 17.87 -10.56
N GLN A 191 -17.31 17.59 -9.33
CA GLN A 191 -17.98 18.58 -8.48
C GLN A 191 -17.05 19.73 -8.08
N ILE A 192 -15.78 19.43 -7.75
CA ILE A 192 -14.77 20.44 -7.44
C ILE A 192 -14.55 21.34 -8.64
N VAL A 193 -14.26 20.77 -9.81
CA VAL A 193 -14.07 21.54 -11.05
C VAL A 193 -15.31 22.41 -11.35
N LYS A 194 -16.52 21.87 -11.19
CA LYS A 194 -17.77 22.63 -11.39
C LYS A 194 -17.89 23.82 -10.42
N ARG A 195 -17.41 23.69 -9.18
CA ARG A 195 -17.39 24.79 -8.20
C ARG A 195 -16.35 25.84 -8.58
N ILE A 196 -15.13 25.40 -8.90
CA ILE A 196 -14.03 26.28 -9.33
C ILE A 196 -14.45 27.12 -10.54
N LYS A 197 -15.05 26.49 -11.56
CA LYS A 197 -15.54 27.20 -12.76
C LYS A 197 -16.62 28.25 -12.47
N LYS A 198 -17.33 28.16 -11.34
CA LYS A 198 -18.34 29.14 -10.91
C LYS A 198 -17.75 30.28 -10.08
N THR A 199 -16.70 30.01 -9.31
CA THR A 199 -16.13 30.99 -8.37
C THR A 199 -14.96 31.76 -8.96
N VAL A 200 -14.19 31.15 -9.86
CA VAL A 200 -13.01 31.75 -10.46
C VAL A 200 -13.40 32.53 -11.71
N GLU A 201 -12.91 33.76 -11.80
CA GLU A 201 -13.14 34.61 -12.96
C GLU A 201 -12.36 34.07 -14.17
N ARG A 202 -13.02 34.10 -15.32
CA ARG A 202 -12.44 33.71 -16.61
C ARG A 202 -12.07 34.97 -17.38
N GLU A 203 -10.81 35.12 -17.74
CA GLU A 203 -10.39 36.16 -18.67
C GLU A 203 -11.05 35.86 -20.02
N LYS A 204 -11.92 36.76 -20.48
CA LYS A 204 -12.62 36.59 -21.76
C LYS A 204 -11.59 36.57 -22.89
N LYS A 205 -11.35 35.40 -23.49
CA LYS A 205 -10.55 35.21 -24.71
C LYS A 205 -11.07 35.99 -25.95
N GLY A 206 -12.22 36.66 -25.87
CA GLY A 206 -12.95 37.21 -27.02
C GLY A 206 -12.28 38.36 -27.79
N ARG A 207 -11.34 39.14 -27.22
CA ARG A 207 -10.94 40.40 -27.89
C ARG A 207 -10.30 40.25 -29.27
N LYS A 208 -9.56 39.16 -29.55
CA LYS A 208 -8.86 38.99 -30.84
C LYS A 208 -9.72 38.35 -31.94
N GLU A 209 -10.51 37.34 -31.59
CA GLU A 209 -11.43 36.68 -32.55
C GLU A 209 -12.61 37.61 -32.89
N ASP A 210 -13.15 38.34 -31.90
CA ASP A 210 -14.22 39.31 -32.13
C ASP A 210 -13.76 40.45 -33.04
N HIS A 211 -12.54 40.99 -32.87
CA HIS A 211 -12.05 42.11 -33.71
C HIS A 211 -11.89 41.72 -35.18
N LYS A 212 -11.38 40.50 -35.46
CA LYS A 212 -11.27 39.99 -36.84
C LYS A 212 -12.64 39.75 -37.46
N GLN A 213 -13.59 39.22 -36.69
CA GLN A 213 -14.95 38.95 -37.17
C GLN A 213 -15.73 40.24 -37.41
N ILE A 214 -15.63 41.20 -36.47
CA ILE A 214 -16.18 42.56 -36.61
C ILE A 214 -15.62 43.23 -37.87
N ARG A 215 -14.31 43.17 -38.08
CA ARG A 215 -13.65 43.75 -39.26
C ARG A 215 -14.17 43.16 -40.57
N ASN A 216 -14.29 41.84 -40.65
CA ASN A 216 -14.79 41.16 -41.85
C ASN A 216 -16.26 41.52 -42.14
N ASN A 217 -17.08 41.62 -41.10
CA ASN A 217 -18.47 42.01 -41.23
C ASN A 217 -18.59 43.46 -41.71
N ILE A 218 -17.84 44.38 -41.09
CA ILE A 218 -17.79 45.79 -41.50
C ILE A 218 -17.30 45.92 -42.95
N PHE A 219 -16.25 45.17 -43.33
CA PHE A 219 -15.75 45.14 -44.71
C PHE A 219 -16.85 44.73 -45.70
N SER A 220 -17.61 43.69 -45.38
CA SER A 220 -18.68 43.18 -46.25
C SER A 220 -19.81 44.21 -46.40
N ILE A 221 -20.20 44.87 -45.32
CA ILE A 221 -21.23 45.92 -45.35
C ILE A 221 -20.77 47.11 -46.20
N LEU A 222 -19.53 47.59 -46.00
CA LEU A 222 -19.01 48.75 -46.73
C LEU A 222 -18.80 48.46 -48.22
N ILE A 223 -18.37 47.25 -48.58
CA ILE A 223 -18.35 46.79 -49.99
C ILE A 223 -19.74 46.90 -50.59
N ASP A 224 -20.76 46.39 -49.91
CA ASP A 224 -22.12 46.36 -50.45
C ASP A 224 -22.69 47.78 -50.65
N GLN A 225 -22.39 48.69 -49.71
CA GLN A 225 -22.81 50.09 -49.78
C GLN A 225 -22.12 50.90 -50.89
N LEU A 226 -20.85 50.57 -51.20
CA LEU A 226 -20.00 51.39 -52.09
C LEU A 226 -19.75 50.78 -53.47
N LYS A 227 -20.02 49.49 -53.68
CA LYS A 227 -19.79 48.78 -54.97
C LYS A 227 -20.50 49.41 -56.17
N ASN A 228 -21.60 50.13 -55.94
CA ASN A 228 -22.36 50.80 -57.00
C ASN A 228 -21.75 52.16 -57.39
N LYS A 229 -20.84 52.71 -56.57
CA LYS A 229 -20.20 54.01 -56.79
C LYS A 229 -18.74 53.90 -57.19
N VAL A 230 -18.06 52.83 -56.79
CA VAL A 230 -16.62 52.64 -57.00
C VAL A 230 -16.38 51.19 -57.45
N GLU A 231 -15.54 50.99 -58.46
CA GLU A 231 -15.19 49.65 -58.92
C GLU A 231 -14.61 48.81 -57.77
N VAL A 232 -15.16 47.60 -57.58
CA VAL A 232 -14.80 46.70 -56.47
C VAL A 232 -13.29 46.42 -56.42
N LYS A 233 -12.62 46.33 -57.57
CA LYS A 233 -11.17 46.12 -57.66
C LYS A 233 -10.35 47.25 -57.04
N VAL A 234 -10.85 48.49 -57.11
CA VAL A 234 -10.21 49.68 -56.51
C VAL A 234 -10.62 49.83 -55.05
N LEU A 235 -11.90 49.58 -54.74
CA LEU A 235 -12.48 49.74 -53.42
C LEU A 235 -11.93 48.73 -52.39
N ALA A 236 -11.84 47.44 -52.77
CA ALA A 236 -11.42 46.36 -51.87
C ALA A 236 -10.05 46.58 -51.20
N PRO A 237 -8.96 46.95 -51.91
CA PRO A 237 -7.68 47.22 -51.26
C PRO A 237 -7.71 48.46 -50.36
N ILE A 238 -8.46 49.50 -50.72
CA ILE A 238 -8.63 50.72 -49.89
C ILE A 238 -9.30 50.37 -48.56
N LEU A 239 -10.42 49.64 -48.61
CA LEU A 239 -11.15 49.19 -47.43
C LEU A 239 -10.28 48.30 -46.54
N ARG A 240 -9.51 47.36 -47.11
CA ARG A 240 -8.62 46.50 -46.34
C ARG A 240 -7.56 47.29 -45.59
N ASN A 241 -6.93 48.28 -46.24
CA ASN A 241 -5.93 49.13 -45.59
C ASN A 241 -6.57 49.99 -44.50
N TYR A 242 -7.69 50.65 -44.82
CA TYR A 242 -8.41 51.50 -43.86
C TYR A 242 -8.79 50.71 -42.61
N LEU A 243 -9.49 49.59 -42.75
CA LEU A 243 -9.95 48.77 -41.62
C LEU A 243 -8.81 48.10 -40.83
N SER A 244 -7.65 47.87 -41.46
CA SER A 244 -6.49 47.30 -40.77
C SER A 244 -5.75 48.33 -39.93
N ASN A 245 -5.86 49.61 -40.27
CA ASN A 245 -5.24 50.72 -39.54
C ASN A 245 -6.11 51.23 -38.38
N GLN A 246 -7.36 50.78 -38.27
CA GLN A 246 -8.28 51.19 -37.21
C GLN A 246 -8.01 50.41 -35.91
N VAL A 247 -7.82 51.15 -34.81
CA VAL A 247 -7.57 50.59 -33.47
C VAL A 247 -8.85 49.95 -32.92
N ASP A 248 -9.97 50.68 -32.97
CA ASP A 248 -11.27 50.24 -32.45
C ASP A 248 -12.37 50.34 -33.51
N LEU A 249 -12.76 49.20 -34.06
CA LEU A 249 -13.87 49.10 -35.01
C LEU A 249 -15.19 48.88 -34.27
N LYS A 250 -16.22 49.67 -34.60
CA LYS A 250 -17.54 49.62 -33.96
C LYS A 250 -18.65 49.60 -34.99
N TYR A 251 -19.65 48.72 -34.80
CA TYR A 251 -20.81 48.66 -35.68
C TYR A 251 -21.65 49.94 -35.68
N SER A 252 -21.70 50.67 -34.55
CA SER A 252 -22.40 51.96 -34.47
C SER A 252 -21.89 52.97 -35.50
N GLN A 253 -20.59 52.94 -35.83
CA GLN A 253 -20.01 53.81 -36.85
C GLN A 253 -20.37 53.40 -38.28
N VAL A 254 -20.71 52.11 -38.51
CA VAL A 254 -21.30 51.66 -39.78
C VAL A 254 -22.74 52.17 -39.91
N PHE A 255 -23.55 52.00 -38.86
CA PHE A 255 -24.96 52.40 -38.90
C PHE A 255 -25.15 53.92 -39.00
N ASN A 256 -24.23 54.69 -38.41
CA ASN A 256 -24.23 56.15 -38.54
C ASN A 256 -23.54 56.63 -39.83
N ASN A 257 -23.21 55.74 -40.77
CA ASN A 257 -22.55 56.02 -42.04
C ASN A 257 -21.20 56.75 -41.91
N HIS A 258 -20.55 56.74 -40.74
CA HIS A 258 -19.30 57.45 -40.50
C HIS A 258 -18.19 56.93 -41.42
N TYR A 259 -17.97 55.61 -41.40
CA TYR A 259 -16.97 54.98 -42.26
C TYR A 259 -17.26 55.18 -43.74
N TYR A 260 -18.53 55.18 -44.13
CA TYR A 260 -18.96 55.37 -45.50
C TYR A 260 -18.48 56.70 -46.08
N TYR A 261 -18.63 57.80 -45.33
CA TYR A 261 -18.20 59.12 -45.78
C TYR A 261 -16.68 59.28 -45.81
N GLU A 262 -15.96 58.77 -44.80
CA GLU A 262 -14.48 58.81 -44.79
C GLU A 262 -13.90 58.05 -45.98
N ILE A 263 -14.46 56.89 -46.32
CA ILE A 263 -14.01 56.10 -47.47
C ILE A 263 -14.31 56.80 -48.79
N LEU A 264 -15.47 57.46 -48.92
CA LEU A 264 -15.77 58.25 -50.10
C LEU A 264 -14.80 59.42 -50.29
N GLU A 265 -14.40 60.09 -49.21
CA GLU A 265 -13.41 61.16 -49.25
C GLU A 265 -12.05 60.63 -49.73
N MET A 266 -11.59 59.51 -49.15
CA MET A 266 -10.35 58.84 -49.58
C MET A 266 -10.37 58.35 -51.04
N VAL A 267 -11.53 57.95 -51.55
CA VAL A 267 -11.66 57.51 -52.96
C VAL A 267 -11.67 58.71 -53.89
N LYS A 268 -12.42 59.77 -53.58
CA LYS A 268 -12.40 61.02 -54.34
C LYS A 268 -10.97 61.54 -54.44
N ASP A 269 -10.25 61.59 -53.32
CA ASP A 269 -8.85 62.04 -53.26
C ASP A 269 -7.88 61.25 -54.15
N LYS A 270 -8.23 60.01 -54.50
CA LYS A 270 -7.47 59.17 -55.43
C LYS A 270 -7.99 59.22 -56.86
N GLU A 271 -9.23 59.63 -57.10
CA GLU A 271 -9.75 59.91 -58.45
C GLU A 271 -9.14 61.19 -59.03
N HIS A 272 -8.85 62.20 -58.20
CA HIS A 272 -8.10 63.39 -58.66
C HIS A 272 -6.66 63.06 -59.10
N LEU A 273 -6.10 61.94 -58.62
CA LEU A 273 -4.79 61.40 -59.03
C LEU A 273 -4.88 60.50 -60.28
N LYS A 274 -6.08 60.27 -60.82
CA LYS A 274 -6.34 59.58 -62.08
C LYS A 274 -7.08 60.49 -63.07
N ILE A 275 -6.66 61.73 -63.20
CA ILE A 275 -7.00 62.51 -64.40
C ILE A 275 -6.04 62.10 -65.50
N GLY A 276 -6.48 61.12 -66.29
CA GLY A 276 -5.92 60.74 -67.58
C GLY A 276 -7.11 60.44 -68.49
N GLU A 277 -7.60 61.49 -69.13
CA GLU A 277 -8.39 61.52 -70.37
C GLU A 277 -9.63 60.61 -70.44
N TYR A 278 -10.81 61.22 -70.24
CA TYR A 278 -12.01 60.78 -70.95
C TYR A 278 -12.18 61.69 -72.16
N ASP A 279 -11.83 61.17 -73.34
CA ASP A 279 -12.20 61.78 -74.60
C ASP A 279 -13.73 61.87 -74.73
N LYS A 280 -14.17 63.06 -75.10
CA LYS A 280 -15.55 63.35 -75.50
C LYS A 280 -15.85 62.51 -76.74
N ILE A 281 -16.85 61.64 -76.66
CA ILE A 281 -17.50 61.11 -77.86
C ILE A 281 -18.54 62.15 -78.27
N VAL A 282 -18.29 62.75 -79.44
CA VAL A 282 -19.21 63.59 -80.23
C VAL A 282 -19.97 62.66 -81.18
N ASP A 283 -21.27 62.96 -81.30
CA ASP A 283 -22.33 62.44 -82.18
C ASP A 283 -22.86 61.01 -81.97
#